data_AF-A0A954WAQ7-F1
#
_entry.id   AF-A0A954WAQ7-F1
#
_cell.length_a   1.000
_cell.length_b   1.000
_cell.length_c   1.000
_cell.angle_alpha   90.00
_cell.angle_beta   90.00
_cell.angle_gamma   90.00
#
_symmetry.space_group_name_H-M   'P 1'
#
loop_
_entity.id
_entity.type
_entity.pdbx_description
1 polymer ?
#
loop_
_entity_poly.entity_id
_entity_poly.type
_entity_poly.pdbx_seq_one_letter_code
_entity_poly.pdbx_strand_id
1 'polypeptide(L)'
;MKHATLFGTLIAVACAASLPSPLHADEPTVSYIFPAGGQRGTTMPVIVGGHYLHDAPRWEMLGDGVSIAEPLRRAPRTVWFEGPVIPLPDSQRKEDYPTDYQGKLTIAANAPFGFHRWQVATSQGATTSLPFVVGDLPEVVEEEIDGDPIPTPVTLPITINGRIFPRQDVDIWTFEARAGEAYTCEVMAARLGSPLDSRLTVVDPDGVEIAESVDRLGNDSWLRFRAQRDGVHQVRIHDTDFDGLQHYVYRLTISDGPRVDHAYPLGGRRGENVRLTLVGQNLPSETREIEVAIPVDAPEQMAWQFQSDSASGSSVGSANPVWLETSDLPEHLEAEPNNEAASAPIVDGSAVLNGRIAAPGDVDVWRLSAAKGERFEFEVRAARLGSPLDAVIEIRDTAGKSLANA
;
A
#
# COMPACT_ATOMS: atom_id res chain seq x y z
N MET A 1 -89.21 -10.92 17.94
CA MET A 1 -89.22 -9.94 16.82
C MET A 1 -88.29 -8.78 17.16
N LYS A 2 -87.21 -8.63 16.37
CA LYS A 2 -86.51 -7.40 15.93
C LYS A 2 -85.90 -6.40 16.95
N HIS A 3 -84.56 -6.45 17.00
CA HIS A 3 -83.51 -5.40 17.01
C HIS A 3 -83.65 -4.08 17.82
N ALA A 4 -82.67 -3.86 18.70
CA ALA A 4 -81.99 -2.58 19.01
C ALA A 4 -80.69 -2.91 19.79
N THR A 5 -79.50 -3.03 19.19
CA THR A 5 -78.50 -2.02 18.75
C THR A 5 -77.78 -1.27 19.88
N LEU A 6 -76.57 -1.78 20.21
CA LEU A 6 -75.27 -1.10 20.40
C LEU A 6 -75.21 0.16 21.30
N PHE A 7 -74.58 0.05 22.48
CA PHE A 7 -73.61 1.04 23.00
C PHE A 7 -72.75 0.39 24.10
N GLY A 8 -71.47 0.24 23.81
CA GLY A 8 -70.47 -0.36 24.70
C GLY A 8 -69.11 -0.26 24.04
N THR A 9 -68.69 0.97 23.72
CA THR A 9 -67.41 1.23 23.08
C THR A 9 -66.29 1.04 24.09
N LEU A 10 -65.49 0.01 23.84
CA LEU A 10 -64.15 -0.23 24.38
C LEU A 10 -63.34 1.08 24.43
N ILE A 11 -62.97 1.53 25.64
CA ILE A 11 -61.77 2.37 25.81
C ILE A 11 -60.61 1.38 25.94
N ALA A 12 -60.12 0.88 24.80
CA ALA A 12 -58.81 0.28 24.73
C ALA A 12 -57.83 1.42 24.47
N VAL A 13 -57.18 1.87 25.56
CA VAL A 13 -56.05 2.78 25.53
C VAL A 13 -55.00 2.18 24.59
N ALA A 14 -54.92 2.69 23.37
CA ALA A 14 -53.78 2.50 22.50
C ALA A 14 -52.64 3.38 23.03
N CYS A 15 -52.04 2.99 24.15
CA CYS A 15 -50.67 3.36 24.47
C CYS A 15 -49.79 2.60 23.47
N ALA A 16 -49.72 3.10 22.25
CA ALA A 16 -48.62 2.78 21.36
C ALA A 16 -47.35 3.20 22.09
N ALA A 17 -46.62 2.22 22.59
CA ALA A 17 -45.30 2.42 23.16
C ALA A 17 -44.41 2.99 22.05
N SER A 18 -44.28 4.31 22.01
CA SER A 18 -43.17 4.97 21.36
C SER A 18 -41.93 4.61 22.17
N LEU A 19 -41.33 3.45 21.88
CA LEU A 19 -39.99 3.13 22.33
C LEU A 19 -39.09 4.22 21.74
N PRO A 20 -38.47 5.09 22.55
CA PRO A 20 -37.50 6.02 22.01
C PRO A 20 -36.37 5.20 21.41
N SER A 21 -36.14 5.34 20.10
CA SER A 21 -34.91 4.86 19.49
C SER A 21 -33.76 5.56 20.21
N PRO A 22 -32.75 4.83 20.72
CA PRO A 22 -31.58 5.48 21.28
C PRO A 22 -30.96 6.34 20.17
N LEU A 23 -30.85 7.65 20.40
CA LEU A 23 -29.98 8.49 19.59
C LEU A 23 -28.54 8.14 19.99
N HIS A 24 -27.80 7.56 19.07
CA HIS A 24 -26.36 7.44 19.19
C HIS A 24 -25.72 8.72 18.63
N ALA A 25 -24.64 9.18 19.25
CA ALA A 25 -23.80 10.19 18.64
C ALA A 25 -23.11 9.58 17.41
N ASP A 26 -22.90 10.37 16.36
CA ASP A 26 -22.17 9.92 15.19
C ASP A 26 -20.72 9.58 15.58
N GLU A 27 -20.24 8.43 15.15
CA GLU A 27 -18.88 7.96 15.42
C GLU A 27 -17.87 8.78 14.60
N PRO A 28 -16.70 9.13 15.18
CA PRO A 28 -15.67 9.86 14.44
C PRO A 28 -15.08 8.98 13.34
N THR A 29 -14.86 9.55 12.16
CA THR A 29 -14.23 8.87 11.03
C THR A 29 -13.12 9.73 10.42
N VAL A 30 -12.11 9.08 9.86
CA VAL A 30 -11.06 9.72 9.05
C VAL A 30 -11.16 9.23 7.62
N SER A 31 -10.93 10.13 6.67
CA SER A 31 -11.02 9.85 5.24
C SER A 31 -9.65 9.88 4.56
N TYR A 32 -8.76 10.80 4.98
CA TYR A 32 -7.42 10.92 4.39
C TYR A 32 -6.47 11.69 5.30
N ILE A 33 -5.18 11.56 4.99
CA ILE A 33 -4.12 12.51 5.35
C ILE A 33 -3.43 12.94 4.06
N PHE A 34 -3.17 14.24 3.91
CA PHE A 34 -2.51 14.82 2.75
C PHE A 34 -1.44 15.82 3.19
N PRO A 35 -0.18 15.68 2.76
CA PRO A 35 0.38 14.56 1.99
C PRO A 35 0.25 13.20 2.71
N ALA A 36 0.10 12.11 1.96
CA ALA A 36 -0.07 10.77 2.54
C ALA A 36 1.24 10.08 2.96
N GLY A 37 2.34 10.82 2.94
CA GLY A 37 3.64 10.38 3.40
C GLY A 37 4.64 11.52 3.38
N GLY A 38 5.91 11.20 3.66
CA GLY A 38 6.97 12.19 3.66
C GLY A 38 8.37 11.58 3.64
N GLN A 39 9.33 12.41 3.23
CA GLN A 39 10.74 12.06 3.24
C GLN A 39 11.28 12.00 4.68
N ARG A 40 12.05 10.96 4.97
CA ARG A 40 12.72 10.77 6.27
C ARG A 40 13.59 11.97 6.65
N GLY A 41 13.57 12.35 7.93
CA GLY A 41 14.36 13.48 8.44
C GLY A 41 13.73 14.86 8.20
N THR A 42 12.50 14.92 7.71
CA THR A 42 11.79 16.18 7.45
C THR A 42 10.76 16.50 8.52
N THR A 43 10.30 17.75 8.53
CA THR A 43 9.12 18.17 9.26
C THR A 43 8.19 18.86 8.29
N MET A 44 6.93 18.42 8.21
CA MET A 44 6.00 18.85 7.17
C MET A 44 4.60 19.13 7.69
N PRO A 45 3.89 20.12 7.12
CA PRO A 45 2.47 20.30 7.38
C PRO A 45 1.68 19.15 6.76
N VAL A 46 0.56 18.82 7.39
CA VAL A 46 -0.41 17.84 6.88
C VAL A 46 -1.83 18.36 7.08
N ILE A 47 -2.73 17.92 6.22
CA ILE A 47 -4.16 18.08 6.31
C ILE A 47 -4.78 16.71 6.54
N VAL A 48 -5.62 16.58 7.57
CA VAL A 48 -6.40 15.39 7.86
C VAL A 48 -7.86 15.71 7.61
N GLY A 49 -8.49 14.96 6.72
CA GLY A 49 -9.93 15.05 6.48
C GLY A 49 -10.69 13.97 7.24
N GLY A 50 -11.80 14.34 7.87
CA GLY A 50 -12.70 13.37 8.50
C GLY A 50 -14.03 13.97 8.97
N HIS A 51 -14.90 13.12 9.51
CA HIS A 51 -16.21 13.50 10.02
C HIS A 51 -16.26 13.40 11.54
N TYR A 52 -17.03 14.30 12.16
CA TYR A 52 -17.28 14.30 13.61
C TYR A 52 -16.01 14.36 14.48
N LEU A 53 -14.92 14.96 13.98
CA LEU A 53 -13.65 15.09 14.71
C LEU A 53 -13.66 16.22 15.76
N HIS A 54 -14.65 17.13 15.72
CA HIS A 54 -14.76 18.32 16.59
C HIS A 54 -13.53 19.25 16.51
N ASP A 55 -13.44 20.34 17.26
CA ASP A 55 -12.44 21.39 16.98
C ASP A 55 -10.97 21.01 17.28
N ALA A 56 -10.75 20.10 18.23
CA ALA A 56 -9.42 19.72 18.71
C ALA A 56 -9.36 18.23 19.09
N PRO A 57 -9.44 17.31 18.13
CA PRO A 57 -9.36 15.89 18.41
C PRO A 57 -7.97 15.49 18.92
N ARG A 58 -7.89 14.35 19.63
CA ARG A 58 -6.61 13.71 19.93
C ARG A 58 -6.11 13.01 18.68
N TRP A 59 -4.93 13.37 18.22
CA TRP A 59 -4.25 12.72 17.09
C TRP A 59 -3.10 11.86 17.60
N GLU A 60 -2.86 10.73 16.95
CA GLU A 60 -1.82 9.77 17.34
C GLU A 60 -1.18 9.14 16.11
N MET A 61 0.16 9.09 16.10
CA MET A 61 0.95 8.22 15.24
C MET A 61 1.23 6.92 16.01
N LEU A 62 1.07 5.79 15.33
CA LEU A 62 1.30 4.46 15.87
C LEU A 62 2.68 3.97 15.40
N GLY A 63 3.48 3.47 16.34
CA GLY A 63 4.84 3.02 16.07
C GLY A 63 5.89 4.11 16.29
N ASP A 64 7.13 3.81 15.90
CA ASP A 64 8.29 4.67 16.12
C ASP A 64 8.69 5.44 14.86
N GLY A 65 9.33 6.60 15.05
CA GLY A 65 9.98 7.34 13.96
C GLY A 65 9.14 8.47 13.34
N VAL A 66 7.82 8.49 13.52
CA VAL A 66 6.97 9.63 13.13
C VAL A 66 6.29 10.20 14.37
N SER A 67 6.38 11.51 14.55
CA SER A 67 5.88 12.21 15.74
C SER A 67 5.09 13.45 15.38
N ILE A 68 4.14 13.80 16.24
CA ILE A 68 3.27 14.97 16.06
C ILE A 68 4.02 16.21 16.55
N ALA A 69 4.35 17.11 15.62
CA ALA A 69 5.00 18.38 15.92
C ALA A 69 3.98 19.46 16.32
N GLU A 70 2.83 19.48 15.65
CA GLU A 70 1.71 20.37 15.97
C GLU A 70 0.40 19.56 15.95
N PRO A 71 -0.48 19.71 16.97
CA PRO A 71 -1.71 18.94 17.05
C PRO A 71 -2.70 19.35 15.95
N LEU A 72 -3.65 18.46 15.64
CA LEU A 72 -4.73 18.79 14.70
C LEU A 72 -5.60 19.93 15.24
N ARG A 73 -5.86 20.89 14.36
CA ARG A 73 -6.79 21.99 14.56
C ARG A 73 -7.64 22.12 13.31
N ARG A 74 -8.93 22.42 13.50
CA ARG A 74 -9.83 22.65 12.37
C ARG A 74 -9.26 23.72 11.44
N ALA A 75 -9.15 23.40 10.16
CA ALA A 75 -8.67 24.34 9.16
C ALA A 75 -9.67 25.51 9.01
N PRO A 76 -9.20 26.74 8.76
CA PRO A 76 -10.08 27.89 8.59
C PRO A 76 -10.93 27.79 7.32
N ARG A 77 -10.44 27.06 6.31
CA ARG A 77 -11.14 26.73 5.08
C ARG A 77 -10.89 25.26 4.78
N THR A 78 -11.95 24.52 4.49
CA THR A 78 -11.86 23.17 3.92
C THR A 78 -11.99 23.31 2.40
N VAL A 79 -11.22 22.53 1.64
CA VAL A 79 -11.22 22.61 0.17
C VAL A 79 -12.42 21.82 -0.36
N TRP A 80 -13.52 22.48 -0.75
CA TRP A 80 -14.71 21.80 -1.31
C TRP A 80 -14.83 22.06 -2.80
N PHE A 81 -15.45 21.13 -3.52
CA PHE A 81 -15.77 21.31 -4.92
C PHE A 81 -16.87 22.37 -5.06
N GLU A 82 -16.57 23.50 -5.71
CA GLU A 82 -17.54 24.54 -6.07
C GLU A 82 -18.18 24.26 -7.44
N GLY A 83 -18.65 23.03 -7.67
CA GLY A 83 -19.61 22.78 -8.75
C GLY A 83 -20.86 23.64 -8.56
N PRO A 84 -21.66 23.91 -9.61
CA PRO A 84 -22.92 24.63 -9.44
C PRO A 84 -23.76 23.91 -8.40
N VAL A 85 -23.97 24.54 -7.24
CA VAL A 85 -24.89 24.07 -6.21
C VAL A 85 -26.23 23.93 -6.89
N ILE A 86 -26.65 22.70 -7.21
CA ILE A 86 -28.04 22.44 -7.54
C ILE A 86 -28.76 22.68 -6.22
N PRO A 87 -29.61 23.73 -6.09
CA PRO A 87 -30.25 24.02 -4.82
C PRO A 87 -31.21 22.88 -4.49
N LEU A 88 -30.74 21.91 -3.73
CA LEU A 88 -31.57 20.89 -3.12
C LEU A 88 -32.38 21.56 -2.00
N PRO A 89 -33.67 21.19 -1.82
CA PRO A 89 -34.44 21.60 -0.66
C PRO A 89 -33.71 21.20 0.64
N ASP A 90 -33.83 21.98 1.71
CA ASP A 90 -33.12 21.74 2.99
C ASP A 90 -33.34 20.33 3.55
N SER A 91 -34.46 19.68 3.22
CA SER A 91 -34.77 18.28 3.59
C SER A 91 -33.96 17.22 2.84
N GLN A 92 -33.27 17.59 1.76
CA GLN A 92 -32.45 16.73 0.91
C GLN A 92 -30.97 17.12 0.94
N ARG A 93 -30.63 18.18 1.67
CA ARG A 93 -29.27 18.69 1.80
C ARG A 93 -28.50 17.81 2.79
N LYS A 94 -27.85 16.75 2.29
CA LYS A 94 -26.85 15.99 3.03
C LYS A 94 -25.54 16.06 2.24
N GLU A 95 -24.82 17.15 2.40
CA GLU A 95 -23.43 17.27 1.92
C GLU A 95 -22.52 16.84 3.06
N ASP A 96 -22.10 15.58 3.00
CA ASP A 96 -21.37 14.87 4.04
C ASP A 96 -19.91 14.69 3.61
N TYR A 97 -19.21 15.78 3.25
CA TYR A 97 -17.77 15.68 2.95
C TYR A 97 -16.94 15.89 4.22
N PRO A 98 -15.72 15.32 4.28
CA PRO A 98 -14.87 15.49 5.44
C PRO A 98 -14.52 16.97 5.68
N THR A 99 -14.36 17.30 6.96
CA THR A 99 -13.82 18.60 7.38
C THR A 99 -12.31 18.49 7.49
N ASP A 100 -11.60 19.51 6.98
CA ASP A 100 -10.15 19.59 7.04
C ASP A 100 -9.64 20.02 8.42
N TYR A 101 -8.56 19.36 8.85
CA TYR A 101 -7.78 19.67 10.04
C TYR A 101 -6.31 19.82 9.67
N GLN A 102 -5.71 20.94 10.02
CA GLN A 102 -4.28 21.18 9.81
C GLN A 102 -3.47 20.71 11.02
N GLY A 103 -2.32 20.11 10.76
CA GLY A 103 -1.34 19.70 11.76
C GLY A 103 0.06 19.63 11.16
N LYS A 104 1.01 19.12 11.94
CA LYS A 104 2.41 18.99 11.50
C LYS A 104 3.04 17.73 12.04
N LEU A 105 3.77 17.02 11.17
CA LEU A 105 4.54 15.82 11.51
C LEU A 105 6.03 16.08 11.45
N THR A 106 6.79 15.44 12.34
CA THR A 106 8.24 15.27 12.25
C THR A 106 8.55 13.80 12.00
N ILE A 107 9.26 13.54 10.91
CA ILE A 107 9.75 12.21 10.54
C ILE A 107 11.22 12.14 10.94
N ALA A 108 11.57 11.28 11.88
CA ALA A 108 12.93 11.12 12.38
C ALA A 108 13.88 10.67 11.26
N ALA A 109 15.14 11.10 11.30
CA ALA A 109 16.16 10.75 10.31
C ALA A 109 16.52 9.26 10.28
N ASN A 110 16.01 8.45 11.21
CA ASN A 110 16.15 7.00 11.29
C ASN A 110 14.80 6.28 11.33
N ALA A 111 13.69 6.98 11.01
CA ALA A 111 12.38 6.35 10.95
C ALA A 111 12.39 5.14 10.00
N PRO A 112 11.74 4.02 10.38
CA PRO A 112 11.55 2.88 9.49
C PRO A 112 10.87 3.31 8.19
N PHE A 113 11.28 2.74 7.05
CA PHE A 113 10.63 2.98 5.77
C PHE A 113 9.29 2.25 5.66
N GLY A 114 8.45 2.72 4.74
CA GLY A 114 7.18 2.11 4.42
C GLY A 114 6.04 2.61 5.30
N PHE A 115 5.08 1.73 5.60
CA PHE A 115 3.83 2.10 6.24
C PHE A 115 3.99 2.35 7.74
N HIS A 116 3.62 3.55 8.15
CA HIS A 116 3.25 3.91 9.52
C HIS A 116 1.73 4.02 9.59
N ARG A 117 1.15 3.91 10.78
CA ARG A 117 -0.30 4.08 10.95
C ARG A 117 -0.60 5.26 11.84
N TRP A 118 -1.72 5.91 11.62
CA TRP A 118 -2.19 7.02 12.44
C TRP A 118 -3.69 6.91 12.67
N GLN A 119 -4.18 7.53 13.74
CA GLN A 119 -5.59 7.54 14.08
C GLN A 119 -5.96 8.84 14.80
N VAL A 120 -7.26 9.09 14.86
CA VAL A 120 -7.82 10.23 15.58
C VAL A 120 -8.82 9.73 16.63
N ALA A 121 -8.91 10.40 17.76
CA ALA A 121 -9.87 10.08 18.81
C ALA A 121 -10.57 11.33 19.33
N THR A 122 -11.85 11.16 19.62
CA THR A 122 -12.71 12.15 20.26
C THR A 122 -13.32 11.56 21.52
N SER A 123 -14.17 12.32 22.21
CA SER A 123 -14.97 11.80 23.32
C SER A 123 -15.96 10.70 22.92
N GLN A 124 -16.25 10.55 21.62
CA GLN A 124 -17.19 9.56 21.09
C GLN A 124 -16.52 8.26 20.62
N GLY A 125 -15.18 8.20 20.60
CA GLY A 125 -14.44 7.01 20.20
C GLY A 125 -13.15 7.32 19.48
N ALA A 126 -12.48 6.27 19.01
CA ALA A 126 -11.31 6.35 18.14
C ALA A 126 -11.68 5.86 16.74
N THR A 127 -11.09 6.48 15.72
CA THR A 127 -11.27 6.09 14.34
C THR A 127 -10.52 4.80 14.03
N THR A 128 -10.83 4.17 12.89
CA THR A 128 -9.90 3.23 12.28
C THR A 128 -8.59 3.93 11.94
N SER A 129 -7.48 3.21 11.98
CA SER A 129 -6.19 3.78 11.60
C SER A 129 -5.95 3.70 10.10
N LEU A 130 -5.42 4.78 9.53
CA LEU A 130 -5.02 4.89 8.13
C LEU A 130 -3.49 4.84 8.01
N PRO A 131 -2.96 4.43 6.84
CA PRO A 131 -1.54 4.45 6.58
C PRO A 131 -0.98 5.87 6.36
N PHE A 132 0.33 6.00 6.59
CA PHE A 132 1.18 7.14 6.23
C PHE A 132 2.54 6.58 5.81
N VAL A 133 3.10 7.01 4.68
CA VAL A 133 4.29 6.36 4.10
C VAL A 133 5.56 7.16 4.36
N VAL A 134 6.59 6.52 4.90
CA VAL A 134 7.93 7.12 5.05
C VAL A 134 8.85 6.61 3.94
N GLY A 135 9.41 7.54 3.15
CA GLY A 135 10.37 7.27 2.08
C GLY A 135 11.69 8.03 2.25
N ASP A 136 12.63 7.82 1.35
CA ASP A 136 13.93 8.51 1.28
C ASP A 136 14.12 9.39 0.04
N LEU A 137 13.31 9.19 -1.00
CA LEU A 137 13.33 10.02 -2.21
C LEU A 137 12.92 11.47 -1.91
N PRO A 138 13.41 12.43 -2.72
CA PRO A 138 12.84 13.78 -2.71
C PRO A 138 11.33 13.71 -2.95
N GLU A 139 10.58 14.57 -2.25
CA GLU A 139 9.13 14.63 -2.38
C GLU A 139 8.65 15.98 -2.85
N VAL A 140 7.61 15.96 -3.68
CA VAL A 140 6.83 17.14 -4.06
C VAL A 140 5.38 16.90 -3.68
N VAL A 141 4.69 17.96 -3.29
CA VAL A 141 3.25 17.95 -3.07
C VAL A 141 2.65 18.70 -4.24
N GLU A 142 1.61 18.16 -4.85
CA GLU A 142 0.94 18.85 -5.93
C GLU A 142 0.39 20.21 -5.47
N GLU A 143 0.29 21.13 -6.42
CA GLU A 143 -0.45 22.37 -6.24
C GLU A 143 -1.68 22.29 -7.11
N GLU A 144 -2.84 22.09 -6.48
CA GLU A 144 -4.13 22.07 -7.15
C GLU A 144 -4.37 23.34 -7.95
N ILE A 145 -4.87 23.17 -9.17
CA ILE A 145 -5.23 24.26 -10.06
C ILE A 145 -6.67 24.10 -10.54
N ASP A 146 -7.42 25.20 -10.54
CA ASP A 146 -8.72 25.20 -11.19
C ASP A 146 -8.53 25.30 -12.72
N GLY A 147 -9.08 24.35 -13.48
CA GLY A 147 -9.18 24.44 -14.94
C GLY A 147 -8.51 23.29 -15.70
N ASP A 148 -7.89 23.60 -16.83
CA ASP A 148 -7.23 22.61 -17.68
C ASP A 148 -5.95 22.07 -17.00
N PRO A 149 -5.65 20.76 -17.12
CA PRO A 149 -4.41 20.17 -16.63
C PRO A 149 -3.16 20.91 -17.12
N ILE A 150 -2.31 21.34 -16.19
CA ILE A 150 -1.01 21.95 -16.50
C ILE A 150 0.09 20.92 -16.26
N PRO A 151 0.87 20.56 -17.29
CA PRO A 151 2.03 19.70 -17.11
C PRO A 151 3.05 20.31 -16.13
N THR A 152 3.33 19.59 -15.05
CA THR A 152 4.24 20.04 -13.98
C THR A 152 5.59 19.33 -14.10
N PRO A 153 6.71 20.06 -14.28
CA PRO A 153 8.04 19.44 -14.42
C PRO A 153 8.61 18.96 -13.09
N VAL A 154 9.21 17.76 -13.10
CA VAL A 154 9.88 17.14 -11.97
C VAL A 154 11.24 16.57 -12.36
N THR A 155 12.12 16.41 -11.37
CA THR A 155 13.47 15.81 -11.54
C THR A 155 13.49 14.44 -10.89
N LEU A 156 13.92 13.42 -11.63
CA LEU A 156 13.97 12.04 -11.13
C LEU A 156 15.25 11.77 -10.31
N PRO A 157 15.19 10.82 -9.34
CA PRO A 157 14.00 10.14 -8.85
C PRO A 157 13.16 11.03 -7.92
N ILE A 158 11.84 10.85 -7.93
CA ILE A 158 10.90 11.68 -7.16
C ILE A 158 9.72 10.86 -6.64
N THR A 159 9.17 11.24 -5.50
CA THR A 159 7.81 10.86 -5.09
C THR A 159 6.90 12.08 -5.02
N ILE A 160 5.81 12.03 -5.76
CA ILE A 160 4.78 13.06 -5.81
C ILE A 160 3.66 12.65 -4.86
N ASN A 161 3.20 13.57 -4.02
CA ASN A 161 1.98 13.43 -3.24
C ASN A 161 0.89 14.24 -3.92
N GLY A 162 -0.14 13.57 -4.40
CA GLY A 162 -1.24 14.23 -5.07
C GLY A 162 -2.62 13.73 -4.66
N ARG A 163 -3.67 14.32 -5.21
CA ARG A 163 -5.06 13.92 -5.10
C ARG A 163 -5.79 14.27 -6.38
N ILE A 164 -6.61 13.34 -6.86
CA ILE A 164 -7.48 13.63 -8.01
C ILE A 164 -8.68 14.44 -7.49
N PHE A 165 -8.61 15.75 -7.66
CA PHE A 165 -9.66 16.64 -7.20
C PHE A 165 -9.72 17.93 -8.05
N PRO A 166 -10.86 18.24 -8.70
CA PRO A 166 -12.15 17.59 -8.54
C PRO A 166 -12.31 16.32 -9.40
N ARG A 167 -13.54 15.83 -9.58
CA ARG A 167 -13.83 14.80 -10.59
C ARG A 167 -13.35 15.26 -11.96
N GLN A 168 -12.98 14.30 -12.81
CA GLN A 168 -12.44 14.52 -14.15
C GLN A 168 -11.08 15.22 -14.19
N ASP A 169 -10.46 15.42 -13.03
CA ASP A 169 -9.10 15.92 -12.96
C ASP A 169 -8.11 14.88 -13.49
N VAL A 170 -7.04 15.39 -14.11
CA VAL A 170 -5.96 14.61 -14.69
C VAL A 170 -4.67 15.32 -14.36
N ASP A 171 -3.89 14.75 -13.46
CA ASP A 171 -2.57 15.28 -13.16
C ASP A 171 -1.57 14.87 -14.23
N ILE A 172 -0.78 15.84 -14.69
CA ILE A 172 0.25 15.63 -15.71
C ILE A 172 1.61 16.01 -15.13
N TRP A 173 2.48 15.02 -15.00
CA TRP A 173 3.86 15.18 -14.54
C TRP A 173 4.82 15.03 -15.69
N THR A 174 5.79 15.92 -15.82
CA THR A 174 6.78 15.90 -16.92
C THR A 174 8.19 15.68 -16.42
N PHE A 175 8.98 14.91 -17.16
CA PHE A 175 10.40 14.73 -16.87
C PHE A 175 11.19 14.49 -18.15
N GLU A 176 12.49 14.79 -18.10
CA GLU A 176 13.42 14.51 -19.20
C GLU A 176 13.83 13.04 -19.19
N ALA A 177 13.52 12.30 -20.25
CA ALA A 177 13.93 10.91 -20.43
C ALA A 177 14.95 10.76 -21.57
N ARG A 178 15.71 9.66 -21.54
CA ARG A 178 16.72 9.31 -22.54
C ARG A 178 16.39 7.98 -23.19
N ALA A 179 16.52 7.92 -24.51
CA ALA A 179 16.25 6.73 -25.29
C ALA A 179 17.08 5.53 -24.81
N GLY A 180 16.41 4.39 -24.61
CA GLY A 180 16.99 3.13 -24.14
C GLY A 180 17.02 2.97 -22.61
N GLU A 181 16.93 4.06 -21.85
CA GLU A 181 16.85 4.00 -20.38
C GLU A 181 15.49 3.44 -19.93
N ALA A 182 15.51 2.76 -18.78
CA ALA A 182 14.32 2.16 -18.18
C ALA A 182 13.83 3.01 -17.02
N TYR A 183 12.53 3.24 -17.00
CA TYR A 183 11.85 4.03 -15.99
C TYR A 183 10.73 3.20 -15.37
N THR A 184 10.55 3.33 -14.06
CA THR A 184 9.42 2.75 -13.33
C THR A 184 8.56 3.88 -12.79
N CYS A 185 7.25 3.72 -12.94
CA CYS A 185 6.24 4.58 -12.32
C CYS A 185 5.33 3.70 -11.44
N GLU A 186 5.20 4.07 -10.17
CA GLU A 186 4.40 3.34 -9.18
C GLU A 186 3.42 4.30 -8.50
N VAL A 187 2.13 3.98 -8.60
CA VAL A 187 1.07 4.65 -7.85
C VAL A 187 0.79 3.88 -6.58
N MET A 188 0.63 4.59 -5.47
CA MET A 188 0.12 4.06 -4.22
C MET A 188 -1.08 4.91 -3.80
N ALA A 189 -2.28 4.35 -3.89
CA ALA A 189 -3.54 4.99 -3.54
C ALA A 189 -4.46 4.01 -2.81
N ALA A 190 -4.83 2.89 -3.43
CA ALA A 190 -5.62 1.83 -2.79
C ALA A 190 -4.89 1.27 -1.54
N ARG A 191 -3.57 1.11 -1.62
CA ARG A 191 -2.73 0.76 -0.45
C ARG A 191 -2.70 1.84 0.64
N LEU A 192 -3.09 3.08 0.33
CA LEU A 192 -3.30 4.16 1.31
C LEU A 192 -4.72 4.18 1.91
N GLY A 193 -5.62 3.33 1.42
CA GLY A 193 -7.06 3.40 1.73
C GLY A 193 -7.81 4.46 0.92
N SER A 194 -7.18 5.04 -0.11
CA SER A 194 -7.84 5.92 -1.07
C SER A 194 -8.75 5.10 -1.99
N PRO A 195 -9.92 5.62 -2.39
CA PRO A 195 -10.82 4.95 -3.33
C PRO A 195 -10.35 5.07 -4.79
N LEU A 196 -9.30 5.85 -5.07
CA LEU A 196 -8.80 6.08 -6.41
C LEU A 196 -8.48 4.74 -7.11
N ASP A 197 -9.18 4.48 -8.21
CA ASP A 197 -8.84 3.43 -9.17
C ASP A 197 -7.90 4.06 -10.18
N SER A 198 -6.60 3.93 -9.91
CA SER A 198 -5.60 4.71 -10.64
C SER A 198 -5.37 4.15 -12.04
N ARG A 199 -5.46 5.03 -13.04
CA ARG A 199 -5.00 4.79 -14.41
C ARG A 199 -3.79 5.65 -14.70
N LEU A 200 -2.72 5.02 -15.16
CA LEU A 200 -1.46 5.68 -15.47
C LEU A 200 -1.10 5.53 -16.94
N THR A 201 -0.82 6.64 -17.62
CA THR A 201 -0.33 6.64 -19.01
C THR A 201 0.99 7.38 -19.12
N VAL A 202 1.85 6.92 -20.03
CA VAL A 202 3.11 7.57 -20.37
C VAL A 202 3.04 8.02 -21.83
N VAL A 203 3.26 9.31 -22.05
CA VAL A 203 3.28 9.93 -23.37
C VAL A 203 4.69 10.41 -23.68
N ASP A 204 5.17 10.10 -24.88
CA ASP A 204 6.49 10.50 -25.37
C ASP A 204 6.51 11.96 -25.89
N PRO A 205 7.69 12.51 -26.26
CA PRO A 205 7.80 13.88 -26.75
C PRO A 205 7.06 14.15 -28.07
N ASP A 206 6.74 13.11 -28.84
CA ASP A 206 5.97 13.19 -30.09
C ASP A 206 4.45 13.19 -29.83
N GLY A 207 4.03 13.05 -28.56
CA GLY A 207 2.63 12.99 -28.16
C GLY A 207 2.02 11.59 -28.28
N VAL A 208 2.84 10.56 -28.41
CA VAL A 208 2.40 9.17 -28.53
C VAL A 208 2.37 8.51 -27.15
N GLU A 209 1.27 7.85 -26.82
CA GLU A 209 1.20 6.99 -25.64
C GLU A 209 2.06 5.73 -25.85
N ILE A 210 3.05 5.53 -24.99
CA ILE A 210 4.04 4.45 -25.09
C ILE A 210 3.92 3.40 -23.99
N ALA A 211 3.16 3.69 -22.93
CA ALA A 211 2.86 2.74 -21.87
C ALA A 211 1.57 3.14 -21.15
N GLU A 212 0.86 2.14 -20.65
CA GLU A 212 -0.35 2.30 -19.87
C GLU A 212 -0.38 1.22 -18.77
N SER A 213 -1.00 1.53 -17.64
CA SER A 213 -1.32 0.58 -16.58
C SER A 213 -2.63 0.94 -15.91
N VAL A 214 -3.39 -0.10 -15.57
CA VAL A 214 -4.55 -0.11 -14.70
C VAL A 214 -4.46 -1.40 -13.88
N ASP A 215 -4.88 -1.38 -12.62
CA ASP A 215 -5.06 -2.56 -11.77
C ASP A 215 -3.85 -3.53 -11.64
N ARG A 216 -2.63 -3.02 -11.42
CA ARG A 216 -1.44 -3.89 -11.37
C ARG A 216 -1.13 -4.45 -9.99
N LEU A 217 -1.38 -3.67 -8.94
CA LEU A 217 -1.13 -3.99 -7.53
C LEU A 217 -2.43 -3.84 -6.71
N GLY A 218 -3.47 -4.60 -7.07
CA GLY A 218 -4.85 -4.19 -6.77
C GLY A 218 -5.20 -3.00 -7.66
N ASN A 219 -5.98 -2.02 -7.18
CA ASN A 219 -6.35 -0.82 -7.93
C ASN A 219 -5.21 0.21 -8.09
N ASP A 220 -4.01 -0.13 -7.61
CA ASP A 220 -2.81 0.69 -7.76
C ASP A 220 -2.11 0.37 -9.08
N SER A 221 -1.94 1.40 -9.91
CA SER A 221 -1.23 1.35 -11.17
C SER A 221 0.27 1.24 -10.96
N TRP A 222 0.90 0.39 -11.78
CA TRP A 222 2.34 0.24 -11.81
C TRP A 222 2.79 -0.12 -13.22
N LEU A 223 3.83 0.56 -13.73
CA LEU A 223 4.43 0.23 -15.02
C LEU A 223 5.94 0.44 -15.05
N ARG A 224 6.56 -0.28 -15.96
CA ARG A 224 7.94 -0.08 -16.39
C ARG A 224 7.96 0.07 -17.90
N PHE A 225 8.68 1.08 -18.38
CA PHE A 225 8.86 1.29 -19.81
C PHE A 225 10.31 1.63 -20.13
N ARG A 226 10.68 1.48 -21.40
CA ARG A 226 11.94 2.00 -21.94
C ARG A 226 11.61 3.15 -22.88
N ALA A 227 12.18 4.32 -22.62
CA ALA A 227 11.98 5.46 -23.49
C ALA A 227 12.54 5.15 -24.88
N GLN A 228 11.75 5.44 -25.92
CA GLN A 228 12.17 5.23 -27.31
C GLN A 228 12.84 6.46 -27.91
N ARG A 229 12.68 7.62 -27.27
CA ARG A 229 13.15 8.94 -27.69
C ARG A 229 13.79 9.67 -26.51
N ASP A 230 14.69 10.58 -26.81
CA ASP A 230 15.15 11.59 -25.85
C ASP A 230 14.11 12.71 -25.76
N GLY A 231 13.96 13.30 -24.57
CA GLY A 231 13.19 14.53 -24.35
C GLY A 231 12.10 14.39 -23.29
N VAL A 232 11.24 15.41 -23.24
CA VAL A 232 10.19 15.54 -22.22
C VAL A 232 9.09 14.50 -22.41
N HIS A 233 8.99 13.56 -21.48
CA HIS A 233 7.89 12.61 -21.38
C HIS A 233 6.86 13.12 -20.37
N GLN A 234 5.61 12.69 -20.55
CA GLN A 234 4.52 12.97 -19.63
C GLN A 234 4.08 11.68 -18.95
N VAL A 235 3.87 11.71 -17.65
CA VAL A 235 3.12 10.72 -16.89
C VAL A 235 1.80 11.36 -16.51
N ARG A 236 0.70 10.76 -16.96
CA ARG A 236 -0.64 11.24 -16.64
C ARG A 236 -1.33 10.25 -15.72
N ILE A 237 -1.93 10.75 -14.65
CA ILE A 237 -2.69 9.97 -13.69
C ILE A 237 -4.09 10.55 -13.57
N HIS A 238 -5.08 9.66 -13.57
CA HIS A 238 -6.46 9.99 -13.26
C HIS A 238 -7.18 8.75 -12.72
N ASP A 239 -8.39 8.93 -12.22
CA ASP A 239 -9.27 7.83 -11.86
C ASP A 239 -9.84 7.14 -13.13
N THR A 240 -9.92 5.82 -13.15
CA THR A 240 -10.41 5.03 -14.30
C THR A 240 -11.79 5.47 -14.77
N ASP A 241 -12.69 5.83 -13.85
CA ASP A 241 -14.04 6.32 -14.11
C ASP A 241 -14.14 7.86 -14.10
N PHE A 242 -12.99 8.54 -14.00
CA PHE A 242 -12.87 10.00 -13.84
C PHE A 242 -13.60 10.53 -12.60
N ASP A 243 -13.70 9.73 -11.54
CA ASP A 243 -14.08 10.23 -10.23
C ASP A 243 -12.95 11.07 -9.61
N GLY A 244 -13.24 11.72 -8.47
CA GLY A 244 -12.31 12.64 -7.81
C GLY A 244 -12.99 13.41 -6.68
N LEU A 245 -12.39 13.35 -5.49
CA LEU A 245 -12.83 14.02 -4.27
C LEU A 245 -11.61 14.26 -3.37
N GLN A 246 -11.76 15.06 -2.30
CA GLN A 246 -10.67 15.37 -1.35
C GLN A 246 -9.88 14.17 -0.83
N HIS A 247 -10.50 12.99 -0.78
CA HIS A 247 -9.92 11.74 -0.26
C HIS A 247 -9.30 10.83 -1.35
N TYR A 248 -9.29 11.25 -2.61
CA TYR A 248 -8.69 10.52 -3.75
C TYR A 248 -7.17 10.75 -3.78
N VAL A 249 -6.53 10.59 -2.63
CA VAL A 249 -5.10 10.85 -2.43
C VAL A 249 -4.27 9.73 -3.03
N TYR A 250 -3.15 10.08 -3.64
CA TYR A 250 -2.17 9.16 -4.18
C TYR A 250 -0.73 9.59 -3.85
N ARG A 251 0.18 8.62 -3.92
CA ARG A 251 1.61 8.84 -4.03
C ARG A 251 2.11 8.22 -5.33
N LEU A 252 2.73 9.03 -6.20
CA LEU A 252 3.31 8.59 -7.47
C LEU A 252 4.84 8.66 -7.37
N THR A 253 5.51 7.51 -7.43
CA THR A 253 6.98 7.45 -7.48
C THR A 253 7.42 7.22 -8.93
N ILE A 254 8.27 8.11 -9.45
CA ILE A 254 8.89 7.98 -10.77
C ILE A 254 10.41 7.86 -10.58
N SER A 255 11.01 6.81 -11.15
CA SER A 255 12.44 6.53 -10.97
C SER A 255 13.08 5.86 -12.19
N ASP A 256 14.24 6.36 -12.56
CA ASP A 256 15.24 5.77 -13.45
C ASP A 256 16.34 5.00 -12.69
N GLY A 257 16.24 4.97 -11.36
CA GLY A 257 17.20 4.34 -10.47
C GLY A 257 17.03 2.83 -10.31
N PRO A 258 17.83 2.24 -9.42
CA PRO A 258 17.71 0.83 -9.05
C PRO A 258 16.37 0.57 -8.35
N ARG A 259 15.70 -0.51 -8.76
CA ARG A 259 14.47 -1.00 -8.13
C ARG A 259 14.52 -2.52 -8.05
N VAL A 260 14.33 -3.07 -6.86
CA VAL A 260 14.22 -4.51 -6.63
C VAL A 260 12.77 -4.93 -6.87
N ASP A 261 12.57 -5.85 -7.82
CA ASP A 261 11.26 -6.46 -8.08
C ASP A 261 11.08 -7.70 -7.22
N HIS A 262 12.13 -8.52 -7.09
CA HIS A 262 12.13 -9.76 -6.32
C HIS A 262 13.47 -10.00 -5.63
N ALA A 263 13.42 -10.65 -4.47
CA ALA A 263 14.58 -11.22 -3.80
C ALA A 263 14.37 -12.72 -3.59
N TYR A 264 15.46 -13.48 -3.57
CA TYR A 264 15.44 -14.90 -3.25
C TYR A 264 16.70 -15.27 -2.44
N PRO A 265 16.60 -16.00 -1.32
CA PRO A 265 15.38 -16.44 -0.65
C PRO A 265 14.51 -15.27 -0.17
N LEU A 266 13.26 -15.56 0.22
CA LEU A 266 12.29 -14.54 0.68
C LEU A 266 12.47 -14.16 2.15
N GLY A 267 13.52 -14.65 2.80
CA GLY A 267 13.70 -14.56 4.23
C GLY A 267 15.00 -15.19 4.71
N GLY A 268 15.19 -15.18 6.01
CA GLY A 268 16.33 -15.81 6.65
C GLY A 268 16.18 -15.95 8.16
N ARG A 269 17.01 -16.81 8.73
CA ARG A 269 16.99 -17.10 10.16
C ARG A 269 17.57 -15.96 10.98
N ARG A 270 16.93 -15.63 12.11
CA ARG A 270 17.43 -14.61 13.05
C ARG A 270 18.82 -14.94 13.57
N GLY A 271 19.68 -13.93 13.61
CA GLY A 271 21.07 -14.04 14.06
C GLY A 271 22.03 -14.62 13.02
N GLU A 272 21.57 -14.94 11.81
CA GLU A 272 22.38 -15.46 10.71
C GLU A 272 22.45 -14.46 9.55
N ASN A 273 23.41 -14.69 8.66
CA ASN A 273 23.50 -13.96 7.39
C ASN A 273 22.82 -14.77 6.29
N VAL A 274 22.03 -14.09 5.46
CA VAL A 274 21.41 -14.67 4.27
C VAL A 274 22.00 -14.04 3.02
N ARG A 275 22.34 -14.87 2.03
CA ARG A 275 22.74 -14.39 0.70
C ARG A 275 21.50 -14.27 -0.17
N LEU A 276 21.10 -13.05 -0.47
CA LEU A 276 19.97 -12.73 -1.34
C LEU A 276 20.43 -12.55 -2.78
N THR A 277 19.73 -13.20 -3.70
CA THR A 277 19.74 -12.85 -5.12
C THR A 277 18.67 -11.80 -5.39
N LEU A 278 19.08 -10.64 -5.89
CA LEU A 278 18.17 -9.54 -6.24
C LEU A 278 17.92 -9.50 -7.75
N VAL A 279 16.65 -9.34 -8.12
CA VAL A 279 16.19 -9.17 -9.50
C VAL A 279 15.43 -7.85 -9.60
N GLY A 280 15.73 -7.05 -10.62
CA GLY A 280 15.13 -5.73 -10.73
C GLY A 280 15.69 -4.83 -11.83
N GLN A 281 15.17 -3.61 -11.88
CA GLN A 281 15.62 -2.54 -12.77
C GLN A 281 16.92 -1.93 -12.25
N ASN A 282 17.85 -1.66 -13.17
CA ASN A 282 19.07 -0.87 -12.94
C ASN A 282 19.85 -1.24 -11.66
N LEU A 283 19.72 -2.49 -11.20
CA LEU A 283 20.51 -3.02 -10.11
C LEU A 283 21.96 -3.17 -10.57
N PRO A 284 22.94 -2.57 -9.87
CA PRO A 284 24.34 -2.76 -10.21
C PRO A 284 24.70 -4.25 -10.21
N SER A 285 25.59 -4.66 -11.11
CA SER A 285 25.97 -6.07 -11.28
C SER A 285 26.45 -6.74 -9.99
N GLU A 286 27.15 -5.98 -9.16
CA GLU A 286 27.72 -6.37 -7.87
C GLU A 286 26.67 -6.53 -6.75
N THR A 287 25.44 -6.07 -6.98
CA THR A 287 24.34 -6.10 -5.99
C THR A 287 23.36 -7.23 -6.23
N ARG A 288 23.54 -7.98 -7.34
CA ARG A 288 22.68 -9.12 -7.67
C ARG A 288 22.79 -10.25 -6.67
N GLU A 289 23.92 -10.37 -5.97
CA GLU A 289 24.08 -11.24 -4.82
C GLU A 289 24.59 -10.40 -3.65
N ILE A 290 23.80 -10.30 -2.58
CA ILE A 290 24.15 -9.50 -1.41
C ILE A 290 23.96 -10.31 -0.13
N GLU A 291 24.89 -10.15 0.80
CA GLU A 291 24.79 -10.74 2.13
C GLU A 291 24.09 -9.77 3.07
N VAL A 292 23.00 -10.23 3.67
CA VAL A 292 22.18 -9.46 4.61
C VAL A 292 22.24 -10.14 5.97
N ALA A 293 22.66 -9.39 6.98
CA ALA A 293 22.60 -9.84 8.37
C ALA A 293 21.17 -9.71 8.90
N ILE A 294 20.60 -10.80 9.41
CA ILE A 294 19.30 -10.80 10.07
C ILE A 294 19.52 -10.60 11.58
N PRO A 295 19.06 -9.50 12.19
CA PRO A 295 19.18 -9.28 13.62
C PRO A 295 18.55 -10.40 14.46
N VAL A 296 19.12 -10.67 15.64
CA VAL A 296 18.59 -11.68 16.58
C VAL A 296 17.19 -11.32 17.09
N ASP A 297 16.88 -10.03 17.13
CA ASP A 297 15.62 -9.44 17.56
C ASP A 297 14.76 -8.96 16.39
N ALA A 298 15.06 -9.40 15.16
CA ALA A 298 14.30 -9.01 13.98
C ALA A 298 12.81 -9.39 14.13
N PRO A 299 11.87 -8.51 13.75
CA PRO A 299 10.46 -8.87 13.69
C PRO A 299 10.22 -9.98 12.66
N GLU A 300 9.09 -10.71 12.77
CA GLU A 300 8.71 -11.77 11.81
C GLU A 300 8.76 -11.32 10.35
N GLN A 301 8.53 -10.03 10.08
CA GLN A 301 8.77 -9.42 8.78
C GLN A 301 9.64 -8.19 8.94
N MET A 302 10.78 -8.20 8.26
CA MET A 302 11.77 -7.13 8.29
C MET A 302 11.84 -6.46 6.92
N ALA A 303 11.69 -5.14 6.87
CA ALA A 303 12.03 -4.36 5.69
C ALA A 303 13.54 -4.18 5.62
N TRP A 304 14.15 -4.67 4.55
CA TRP A 304 15.54 -4.41 4.21
C TRP A 304 15.60 -3.55 2.94
N GLN A 305 16.44 -2.52 2.93
CA GLN A 305 16.61 -1.66 1.77
C GLN A 305 18.04 -1.77 1.27
N PHE A 306 18.18 -2.00 -0.03
CA PHE A 306 19.48 -1.87 -0.67
C PHE A 306 19.94 -0.41 -0.58
N GLN A 307 21.12 -0.20 -0.02
CA GLN A 307 21.82 1.07 -0.02
C GLN A 307 23.10 0.91 -0.83
N SER A 308 23.27 1.71 -1.87
CA SER A 308 24.56 1.77 -2.55
C SER A 308 25.58 2.42 -1.66
N ASP A 309 26.69 1.72 -1.46
CA ASP A 309 27.80 2.27 -0.71
C ASP A 309 28.48 3.35 -1.54
N SER A 310 28.41 4.61 -1.09
CA SER A 310 29.07 5.75 -1.76
C SER A 310 30.58 5.56 -1.85
N ALA A 311 31.17 4.70 -1.00
CA ALA A 311 32.58 4.34 -1.03
C ALA A 311 33.02 3.56 -2.28
N SER A 312 32.08 2.92 -2.99
CA SER A 312 32.34 2.14 -4.21
C SER A 312 32.49 3.01 -5.47
N GLY A 313 32.23 4.32 -5.38
CA GLY A 313 32.17 5.21 -6.53
C GLY A 313 30.93 4.99 -7.42
N SER A 314 30.04 4.08 -7.03
CA SER A 314 28.77 3.80 -7.71
C SER A 314 27.72 4.81 -7.22
N SER A 315 27.32 5.76 -8.06
CA SER A 315 26.31 6.78 -7.77
C SER A 315 24.87 6.25 -7.86
N VAL A 316 24.69 4.96 -7.65
CA VAL A 316 23.44 4.23 -7.95
C VAL A 316 22.62 4.18 -6.67
N GLY A 317 21.86 5.23 -6.34
CA GLY A 317 21.18 5.44 -5.03
C GLY A 317 20.39 4.25 -4.43
N SER A 318 19.72 4.46 -3.29
CA SER A 318 18.94 3.39 -2.64
C SER A 318 17.82 2.84 -3.54
N ALA A 319 17.56 1.53 -3.46
CA ALA A 319 16.39 0.92 -4.10
C ALA A 319 15.18 0.93 -3.17
N ASN A 320 14.01 0.49 -3.64
CA ASN A 320 12.85 0.26 -2.78
C ASN A 320 13.14 -0.79 -1.68
N PRO A 321 12.45 -0.71 -0.53
CA PRO A 321 12.55 -1.75 0.49
C PRO A 321 12.00 -3.09 -0.03
N VAL A 322 12.61 -4.17 0.45
CA VAL A 322 12.24 -5.56 0.23
C VAL A 322 11.86 -6.16 1.58
N TRP A 323 10.72 -6.84 1.63
CA TRP A 323 10.29 -7.54 2.83
C TRP A 323 10.92 -8.93 2.90
N LEU A 324 11.54 -9.21 4.04
CA LEU A 324 12.13 -10.50 4.37
C LEU A 324 11.34 -11.12 5.51
N GLU A 325 10.93 -12.38 5.36
CA GLU A 325 10.41 -13.16 6.47
C GLU A 325 11.56 -13.61 7.37
N THR A 326 11.40 -13.48 8.69
CA THR A 326 12.41 -13.92 9.65
C THR A 326 11.81 -14.85 10.69
N SER A 327 12.56 -15.89 11.03
CA SER A 327 12.15 -16.87 12.04
C SER A 327 13.38 -17.46 12.74
N ASP A 328 13.14 -18.30 13.76
CA ASP A 328 14.21 -19.05 14.44
C ASP A 328 14.38 -20.47 13.85
N LEU A 329 13.59 -20.83 12.83
CA LEU A 329 13.61 -22.13 12.19
C LEU A 329 14.83 -22.28 11.28
N PRO A 330 15.36 -23.51 11.12
CA PRO A 330 16.36 -23.80 10.10
C PRO A 330 15.84 -23.47 8.69
N GLU A 331 16.69 -22.80 7.89
CA GLU A 331 16.41 -22.44 6.50
C GLU A 331 17.02 -23.49 5.56
N HIS A 332 16.23 -24.00 4.63
CA HIS A 332 16.68 -24.90 3.58
C HIS A 332 16.42 -24.26 2.22
N LEU A 333 17.48 -24.15 1.41
CA LEU A 333 17.37 -23.75 0.01
C LEU A 333 17.15 -24.98 -0.86
N GLU A 334 16.36 -24.84 -1.91
CA GLU A 334 16.17 -25.89 -2.91
C GLU A 334 17.49 -26.29 -3.58
N ALA A 335 17.51 -27.51 -4.11
CA ALA A 335 18.61 -28.03 -4.91
C ALA A 335 18.05 -28.78 -6.11
N GLU A 336 18.09 -28.14 -7.28
CA GLU A 336 17.62 -28.74 -8.53
C GLU A 336 18.57 -29.83 -9.07
N PRO A 337 18.05 -30.91 -9.70
CA PRO A 337 16.63 -31.19 -9.92
C PRO A 337 15.94 -31.84 -8.71
N ASN A 338 14.81 -31.30 -8.25
CA ASN A 338 14.01 -31.89 -7.15
C ASN A 338 12.56 -32.25 -7.57
N ASN A 339 12.31 -32.35 -8.88
CA ASN A 339 11.00 -32.64 -9.47
C ASN A 339 10.37 -33.99 -9.08
N GLU A 340 11.13 -34.89 -8.46
CA GLU A 340 10.68 -36.20 -8.02
C GLU A 340 11.19 -36.54 -6.62
N ALA A 341 10.43 -37.36 -5.88
CA ALA A 341 10.80 -37.78 -4.52
C ALA A 341 12.16 -38.49 -4.42
N ALA A 342 12.66 -39.08 -5.52
CA ALA A 342 13.96 -39.74 -5.54
C ALA A 342 15.14 -38.74 -5.47
N SER A 343 14.98 -37.53 -6.01
CA SER A 343 15.99 -36.47 -6.00
C SER A 343 15.73 -35.36 -4.98
N ALA A 344 14.54 -35.37 -4.37
CA ALA A 344 14.13 -34.42 -3.33
C ALA A 344 15.03 -34.45 -2.07
N PRO A 345 15.43 -33.29 -1.51
CA PRO A 345 16.11 -33.21 -0.22
C PRO A 345 15.22 -33.73 0.92
N ILE A 346 15.85 -34.30 1.95
CA ILE A 346 15.19 -34.70 3.21
C ILE A 346 15.38 -33.60 4.23
N VAL A 347 14.30 -33.19 4.87
CA VAL A 347 14.27 -32.18 5.93
C VAL A 347 13.72 -32.82 7.20
N ASP A 348 14.40 -32.58 8.31
CA ASP A 348 14.06 -33.13 9.61
C ASP A 348 13.45 -32.04 10.50
N GLY A 349 12.22 -32.28 10.99
CA GLY A 349 11.54 -31.37 11.90
C GLY A 349 10.96 -30.12 11.23
N SER A 350 10.70 -29.10 12.05
CA SER A 350 10.18 -27.80 11.60
C SER A 350 11.28 -26.97 10.96
N ALA A 351 11.02 -26.47 9.76
CA ALA A 351 11.96 -25.73 8.94
C ALA A 351 11.23 -24.79 7.98
N VAL A 352 11.95 -23.81 7.45
CA VAL A 352 11.52 -23.01 6.30
C VAL A 352 12.16 -23.60 5.04
N LEU A 353 11.32 -23.81 4.03
CA LEU A 353 11.72 -24.39 2.74
C LEU A 353 11.64 -23.29 1.69
N ASN A 354 12.78 -22.84 1.20
CA ASN A 354 12.87 -21.85 0.13
C ASN A 354 12.93 -22.59 -1.21
N GLY A 355 11.82 -22.54 -1.93
CA GLY A 355 11.69 -23.08 -3.29
C GLY A 355 11.35 -22.00 -4.31
N ARG A 356 11.64 -22.27 -5.57
CA ARG A 356 11.35 -21.40 -6.70
C ARG A 356 11.06 -22.24 -7.94
N ILE A 357 9.77 -22.32 -8.27
CA ILE A 357 9.26 -22.79 -9.56
C ILE A 357 9.87 -21.97 -10.71
N ALA A 358 10.93 -22.48 -11.32
CA ALA A 358 11.79 -21.71 -12.23
C ALA A 358 11.32 -21.78 -13.69
N ALA A 359 10.55 -22.80 -14.04
CA ALA A 359 10.04 -23.02 -15.40
C ALA A 359 8.64 -23.65 -15.41
N PRO A 360 7.90 -23.56 -16.53
CA PRO A 360 6.63 -24.27 -16.66
C PRO A 360 6.78 -25.78 -16.45
N GLY A 361 5.98 -26.33 -15.54
CA GLY A 361 6.00 -27.75 -15.19
C GLY A 361 7.00 -28.14 -14.11
N ASP A 362 7.74 -27.17 -13.57
CA ASP A 362 8.63 -27.39 -12.42
C ASP A 362 7.83 -27.65 -11.14
N VAL A 363 8.31 -28.58 -10.31
CA VAL A 363 7.66 -29.03 -9.08
C VAL A 363 8.71 -29.23 -7.99
N ASP A 364 8.64 -28.45 -6.92
CA ASP A 364 9.60 -28.59 -5.83
C ASP A 364 9.15 -29.69 -4.86
N VAL A 365 9.77 -30.88 -4.92
CA VAL A 365 9.48 -31.97 -3.97
C VAL A 365 10.44 -31.91 -2.78
N TRP A 366 9.86 -31.93 -1.58
CA TRP A 366 10.58 -32.00 -0.31
C TRP A 366 10.15 -33.26 0.45
N ARG A 367 11.13 -33.97 1.04
CA ARG A 367 10.86 -35.15 1.86
C ARG A 367 11.01 -34.81 3.33
N LEU A 368 10.11 -35.35 4.14
CA LEU A 368 10.07 -35.06 5.58
C LEU A 368 10.10 -36.35 6.38
N SER A 369 10.88 -36.33 7.46
CA SER A 369 10.86 -37.39 8.47
C SER A 369 9.76 -37.12 9.49
N ALA A 370 8.84 -38.06 9.69
CA ALA A 370 7.76 -37.95 10.67
C ALA A 370 7.55 -39.25 11.45
N ALA A 371 7.35 -39.14 12.76
CA ALA A 371 6.96 -40.25 13.61
C ALA A 371 5.43 -40.43 13.65
N LYS A 372 4.99 -41.66 13.95
CA LYS A 372 3.55 -41.96 14.04
C LYS A 372 2.89 -41.10 15.12
N GLY A 373 1.90 -40.32 14.71
CA GLY A 373 1.10 -39.48 15.61
C GLY A 373 1.59 -38.03 15.71
N GLU A 374 2.70 -37.68 15.08
CA GLU A 374 3.12 -36.29 14.94
C GLU A 374 2.16 -35.51 14.03
N ARG A 375 2.08 -34.21 14.28
CA ARG A 375 1.27 -33.27 13.51
C ARG A 375 2.17 -32.22 12.92
N PHE A 376 1.98 -31.96 11.64
CA PHE A 376 2.68 -30.93 10.89
C PHE A 376 1.65 -29.93 10.37
N GLU A 377 2.03 -28.67 10.36
CA GLU A 377 1.33 -27.58 9.71
C GLU A 377 2.25 -27.06 8.59
N PHE A 378 1.66 -26.84 7.42
CA PHE A 378 2.37 -26.32 6.26
C PHE A 378 1.70 -25.03 5.84
N GLU A 379 2.49 -23.99 5.64
CA GLU A 379 2.01 -22.70 5.18
C GLU A 379 2.90 -22.22 4.04
N VAL A 380 2.28 -21.81 2.92
CA VAL A 380 2.99 -21.19 1.81
C VAL A 380 2.89 -19.68 1.95
N ARG A 381 4.03 -19.00 2.02
CA ARG A 381 4.14 -17.56 2.26
C ARG A 381 4.30 -16.70 1.01
N ALA A 382 4.38 -17.32 -0.17
CA ALA A 382 4.72 -16.70 -1.45
C ALA A 382 4.00 -15.35 -1.70
N ALA A 383 2.67 -15.35 -1.83
CA ALA A 383 1.90 -14.14 -2.13
C ALA A 383 2.04 -13.05 -1.05
N ARG A 384 2.16 -13.44 0.23
CA ARG A 384 2.34 -12.49 1.34
C ARG A 384 3.68 -11.76 1.28
N LEU A 385 4.68 -12.37 0.66
CA LEU A 385 6.03 -11.83 0.48
C LEU A 385 6.27 -11.29 -0.95
N GLY A 386 5.19 -11.07 -1.72
CA GLY A 386 5.26 -10.46 -3.05
C GLY A 386 5.63 -11.40 -4.18
N SER A 387 5.68 -12.71 -3.95
CA SER A 387 5.83 -13.68 -5.03
C SER A 387 4.50 -13.85 -5.79
N PRO A 388 4.51 -13.86 -7.14
CA PRO A 388 3.32 -14.08 -7.94
C PRO A 388 2.88 -15.55 -8.00
N LEU A 389 3.56 -16.45 -7.28
CA LEU A 389 3.24 -17.87 -7.27
C LEU A 389 1.87 -18.10 -6.64
N ASP A 390 0.93 -18.58 -7.46
CA ASP A 390 -0.29 -19.22 -7.00
C ASP A 390 0.02 -20.69 -6.69
N ALA A 391 0.34 -20.94 -5.43
CA ALA A 391 0.90 -22.21 -5.00
C ALA A 391 -0.20 -23.26 -4.76
N VAL A 392 0.10 -24.50 -5.14
CA VAL A 392 -0.63 -25.68 -4.69
C VAL A 392 0.34 -26.54 -3.90
N ILE A 393 -0.07 -26.97 -2.71
CA ILE A 393 0.69 -27.91 -1.91
C ILE A 393 -0.01 -29.26 -1.86
N GLU A 394 0.74 -30.34 -2.06
CA GLU A 394 0.23 -31.70 -1.92
C GLU A 394 1.15 -32.52 -1.01
N ILE A 395 0.55 -33.21 -0.04
CA ILE A 395 1.27 -34.10 0.87
C ILE A 395 1.01 -35.53 0.44
N ARG A 396 2.08 -36.30 0.22
CA ARG A 396 2.01 -37.71 -0.18
C ARG A 396 2.74 -38.61 0.81
N ASP A 397 2.26 -39.83 0.99
CA ASP A 397 3.01 -40.87 1.72
C ASP A 397 4.14 -41.47 0.88
N THR A 398 4.94 -42.36 1.47
CA THR A 398 6.07 -43.02 0.80
C THR A 398 5.65 -43.96 -0.34
N ALA A 399 4.37 -44.31 -0.46
CA ALA A 399 3.81 -45.05 -1.59
C ALA A 399 3.24 -44.13 -2.67
N GLY A 400 3.35 -42.81 -2.51
CA GLY A 400 2.87 -41.79 -3.44
C GLY A 400 1.38 -41.46 -3.29
N LYS A 401 0.70 -41.99 -2.26
CA LYS A 401 -0.72 -41.72 -2.02
C LYS A 401 -0.88 -40.33 -1.43
N SER A 402 -1.74 -39.51 -2.05
CA SER A 402 -2.13 -38.20 -1.53
C SER A 402 -2.82 -38.32 -0.17
N LEU A 403 -2.33 -37.57 0.81
CA LEU A 403 -2.83 -37.48 2.18
C LEU A 403 -3.62 -36.18 2.39
N ALA A 404 -3.19 -35.09 1.77
CA ALA A 404 -3.84 -33.78 1.81
C ALA A 404 -3.38 -32.91 0.61
N ASN A 405 -4.19 -31.92 0.25
CA ASN A 405 -3.84 -30.84 -0.67
C ASN A 405 -4.49 -29.53 -0.21
N ALA A 406 -3.89 -28.41 -0.59
CA ALA A 406 -4.43 -27.07 -0.37
C ALA A 406 -4.06 -26.14 -1.54
#